data_AF-A0A7K9AX34-F1
#
_entry.id   AF-A0A7K9AX34-F1
#
_cell.length_a   1.000
_cell.length_b   1.000
_cell.length_c   1.000
_cell.angle_alpha   90.00
_cell.angle_beta   90.00
_cell.angle_gamma   90.00
#
_symmetry.space_group_name_H-M   'P 1'
#
loop_
_entity.id
_entity.type
_entity.pdbx_description
1 polymer ?
#
loop_
_entity_poly.entity_id
_entity_poly.type
_entity_poly.pdbx_seq_one_letter_code
_entity_poly.pdbx_strand_id
1 'polypeptide(L)'
;EIRCHVLPGLLRGSYACSAGVQMDSRCDYACLPGYQLEGDRSRTCLEDGRWSGSEPVCVDIDPPKIRCPDSRERIAEPGKLTATVYWDPPRAKDSADGVIKRVTLRGPEPGSEFAEGEHVIRYTAYDQAYNRASCKFSIRVQVRRCPVLKPPQHGYLSCTSAGNNYGATCEYLCDGGYERQGTSLRVCQSSQQWTGSQPICAPMQINTDVNSAASLLDQFYEKRRLLIISAPDPANRYYKMQISMLQVRPSHHPLSLPPPAPSHPPSPSLQQATCGLDLRHVTIIELVGQPPHEVGRIREHQLSAGIIEELRQFLHLTRSHFNMVLLDKAGTDRERYILPVSPDELFNFIDTYLLSQQEVAQRAQSGDTCE
;
A
#
# COMPACT_ATOMS: atom_id res chain seq x y z
N GLU A 1 11.10 -91.14 20.02
CA GLU A 1 11.67 -89.85 20.42
C GLU A 1 10.68 -88.76 20.02
N ILE A 2 10.16 -88.00 20.98
CA ILE A 2 9.21 -86.92 20.69
C ILE A 2 10.00 -85.76 20.09
N ARG A 3 9.55 -85.26 18.94
CA ARG A 3 10.20 -84.18 18.21
C ARG A 3 9.15 -83.20 17.71
N CYS A 4 9.40 -81.92 17.90
CA CYS A 4 8.57 -80.88 17.34
C CYS A 4 8.87 -80.68 15.85
N HIS A 5 7.98 -80.00 15.13
CA HIS A 5 8.26 -79.57 13.78
C HIS A 5 9.35 -78.48 13.75
N VAL A 6 10.04 -78.36 12.61
CA VAL A 6 11.05 -77.30 12.40
C VAL A 6 10.34 -75.95 12.37
N LEU A 7 10.79 -75.02 13.20
CA LEU A 7 10.25 -73.66 13.25
C LEU A 7 10.57 -72.92 11.94
N PRO A 8 9.61 -72.20 11.34
CA PRO A 8 9.87 -71.39 10.16
C PRO A 8 10.86 -70.26 10.48
N GLY A 9 11.53 -69.75 9.45
CA GLY A 9 12.41 -68.59 9.61
C GLY A 9 11.63 -67.35 10.04
N LEU A 10 12.16 -66.60 11.03
CA LEU A 10 11.56 -65.36 11.51
C LEU A 10 11.94 -64.19 10.59
N LEU A 11 10.97 -63.62 9.87
CA LEU A 11 11.21 -62.46 9.00
C LEU A 11 11.67 -61.26 9.86
N ARG A 12 12.78 -60.61 9.45
CA ARG A 12 13.42 -59.51 10.20
C ARG A 12 13.82 -59.88 11.65
N GLY A 13 14.12 -61.15 11.89
CA GLY A 13 14.62 -61.64 13.16
C GLY A 13 15.43 -62.93 13.02
N SER A 14 15.73 -63.54 14.16
CA SER A 14 16.41 -64.82 14.27
C SER A 14 15.97 -65.53 15.54
N TYR A 15 16.21 -66.83 15.61
CA TYR A 15 15.97 -67.60 16.82
C TYR A 15 17.11 -68.61 17.03
N ALA A 16 17.37 -68.94 18.29
CA ALA A 16 18.38 -69.91 18.68
C ALA A 16 17.77 -70.94 19.61
N CYS A 17 17.93 -72.22 19.28
CA CYS A 17 17.40 -73.36 20.04
C CYS A 17 18.51 -74.11 20.75
N SER A 18 18.25 -74.50 22.00
CA SER A 18 19.18 -75.26 22.84
C SER A 18 19.43 -76.69 22.36
N ALA A 19 18.42 -77.38 21.83
CA ALA A 19 18.53 -78.77 21.36
C ALA A 19 17.77 -79.01 20.03
N GLY A 20 17.73 -78.01 19.15
CA GLY A 20 17.03 -78.09 17.86
C GLY A 20 15.54 -78.39 18.04
N VAL A 21 15.07 -79.51 17.48
CA VAL A 21 13.65 -79.94 17.50
C VAL A 21 13.33 -81.02 18.54
N GLN A 22 14.26 -81.33 19.45
CA GLN A 22 14.05 -82.34 20.50
C GLN A 22 13.09 -81.84 21.58
N MET A 23 12.40 -82.77 22.25
CA MET A 23 11.60 -82.48 23.45
C MET A 23 12.43 -81.68 24.47
N ASP A 24 11.78 -80.73 25.17
CA ASP A 24 12.37 -79.77 26.11
C ASP A 24 13.38 -78.77 25.50
N SER A 25 13.63 -78.81 24.18
CA SER A 25 14.40 -77.76 23.50
C SER A 25 13.70 -76.42 23.68
N ARG A 26 14.40 -75.44 24.24
CA ARG A 26 14.00 -74.04 24.33
C ARG A 26 14.61 -73.24 23.19
N CYS A 27 13.76 -72.53 22.44
CA CYS A 27 14.15 -71.58 21.40
C CYS A 27 13.86 -70.15 21.83
N ASP A 28 14.88 -69.31 21.93
CA ASP A 28 14.76 -67.88 22.25
C ASP A 28 14.83 -67.06 20.94
N TYR A 29 13.94 -66.07 20.81
CA TYR A 29 13.77 -65.26 19.61
C TYR A 29 14.33 -63.84 19.81
N ALA A 30 14.91 -63.28 18.75
CA ALA A 30 15.43 -61.92 18.73
C ALA A 30 15.14 -61.24 17.39
N CYS A 31 14.64 -60.00 17.44
CA CYS A 31 14.40 -59.18 16.26
C CYS A 31 15.64 -58.38 15.84
N LEU A 32 15.70 -58.01 14.56
CA LEU A 32 16.70 -57.06 14.05
C LEU A 32 16.50 -55.67 14.69
N PRO A 33 17.53 -54.81 14.73
CA PRO A 33 17.39 -53.45 15.24
C PRO A 33 16.25 -52.69 14.53
N GLY A 34 15.43 -51.98 15.32
CA GLY A 34 14.25 -51.25 14.84
C GLY A 34 12.96 -52.07 14.80
N TYR A 35 13.03 -53.39 15.05
CA TYR A 35 11.85 -54.24 15.14
C TYR A 35 11.62 -54.72 16.58
N GLN A 36 10.36 -54.74 17.00
CA GLN A 36 9.92 -55.24 18.29
C GLN A 36 9.22 -56.58 18.14
N LEU A 37 9.44 -57.46 19.12
CA LEU A 37 8.88 -58.81 19.11
C LEU A 37 7.47 -58.79 19.69
N GLU A 38 6.49 -59.23 18.90
CA GLU A 38 5.11 -59.45 19.30
C GLU A 38 4.87 -60.97 19.40
N GLY A 39 4.41 -61.46 20.56
CA GLY A 39 4.29 -62.88 20.88
C GLY A 39 5.27 -63.35 21.95
N ASP A 40 5.46 -64.66 22.07
CA ASP A 40 6.33 -65.23 23.10
C ASP A 40 7.81 -65.16 22.72
N ARG A 41 8.61 -64.52 23.59
CA ARG A 41 10.07 -64.39 23.40
C ARG A 41 10.83 -65.71 23.37
N SER A 42 10.20 -66.79 23.86
CA SER A 42 10.80 -68.10 23.92
C SER A 42 9.74 -69.19 23.85
N ARG A 43 9.99 -70.24 23.07
CA ARG A 43 9.09 -71.40 22.94
C ARG A 43 9.83 -72.68 23.29
N THR A 44 9.13 -73.62 23.92
CA THR A 44 9.69 -74.91 24.36
C THR A 44 8.96 -76.06 23.69
N CYS A 45 9.68 -77.09 23.25
CA CYS A 45 9.07 -78.27 22.63
C CYS A 45 8.43 -79.19 23.70
N LEU A 46 7.11 -79.37 23.61
CA LEU A 46 6.31 -80.10 24.59
C LEU A 46 6.18 -81.60 24.23
N GLU A 47 5.71 -82.38 25.21
CA GLU A 47 5.46 -83.84 25.08
C GLU A 47 4.46 -84.22 23.99
N ASP A 48 3.57 -83.31 23.61
CA ASP A 48 2.60 -83.50 22.53
C ASP A 48 3.19 -83.27 21.12
N GLY A 49 4.50 -82.98 21.04
CA GLY A 49 5.20 -82.68 19.80
C GLY A 49 4.91 -81.28 19.24
N ARG A 50 4.38 -80.36 20.05
CA ARG A 50 4.11 -78.97 19.67
C ARG A 50 4.97 -77.98 20.46
N TRP A 51 5.20 -76.82 19.85
CA TRP A 51 5.87 -75.71 20.52
C TRP A 51 4.91 -74.97 21.43
N SER A 52 5.34 -74.67 22.66
CA SER A 52 4.57 -73.88 23.63
C SER A 52 4.29 -72.47 23.11
N GLY A 53 3.21 -71.86 23.61
CA GLY A 53 2.93 -70.44 23.39
C GLY A 53 2.62 -70.07 21.93
N SER A 54 2.52 -68.76 21.72
CA SER A 54 2.26 -68.09 20.45
C SER A 54 3.50 -68.00 19.56
N GLU A 55 3.31 -68.05 18.25
CA GLU A 55 4.38 -67.81 17.29
C GLU A 55 4.74 -66.32 17.26
N PRO A 56 6.01 -65.93 17.50
CA PRO A 56 6.38 -64.53 17.54
C PRO A 56 6.59 -63.93 16.15
N VAL A 57 6.30 -62.64 16.00
CA VAL A 57 6.57 -61.84 14.80
C VAL A 57 7.37 -60.58 15.15
N CYS A 58 8.22 -60.15 14.24
CA CYS A 58 8.97 -58.90 14.37
C CYS A 58 8.25 -57.79 13.61
N VAL A 59 7.73 -56.80 14.34
CA VAL A 59 7.00 -55.66 13.79
C VAL A 59 7.75 -54.36 14.07
N ASP A 60 7.77 -53.47 13.08
CA ASP A 60 8.29 -52.13 13.27
C ASP A 60 7.15 -51.22 13.77
N ILE A 61 7.35 -50.65 14.95
CA ILE A 61 6.41 -49.74 15.60
C ILE A 61 7.03 -48.38 15.92
N ASP A 62 8.32 -48.20 15.62
CA ASP A 62 9.05 -47.00 15.98
C ASP A 62 8.82 -45.95 14.88
N PRO A 63 8.36 -44.72 15.22
CA PRO A 63 8.19 -43.70 14.20
C PRO A 63 9.53 -43.14 13.72
N PRO A 64 9.60 -42.64 12.48
CA PRO A 64 10.82 -42.11 11.92
C PRO A 64 11.31 -40.84 12.65
N LYS A 65 12.63 -40.66 12.72
CA LYS A 65 13.24 -39.47 13.32
C LYS A 65 13.57 -38.43 12.25
N ILE A 66 12.96 -37.25 12.34
CA ILE A 66 13.17 -36.14 11.41
C ILE A 66 14.06 -35.08 12.06
N ARG A 67 15.14 -34.67 11.38
CA ARG A 67 15.96 -33.51 11.79
C ARG A 67 15.41 -32.24 11.17
N CYS A 68 14.78 -31.40 11.98
CA CYS A 68 13.97 -30.30 11.49
C CYS A 68 14.77 -29.00 11.38
N PRO A 69 14.49 -28.15 10.38
CA PRO A 69 15.12 -26.85 10.30
C PRO A 69 14.71 -25.98 11.50
N ASP A 70 15.61 -25.08 11.90
CA ASP A 70 15.29 -24.07 12.91
C ASP A 70 14.33 -23.01 12.37
N SER A 71 13.51 -22.45 13.27
CA SER A 71 12.67 -21.29 12.95
C SER A 71 13.54 -20.09 12.56
N ARG A 72 13.04 -19.26 11.64
CA ARG A 72 13.79 -18.15 11.04
C ARG A 72 12.99 -16.87 11.08
N GLU A 73 13.68 -15.75 11.34
CA GLU A 73 13.13 -14.42 11.16
C GLU A 73 13.81 -13.73 9.97
N ARG A 74 13.02 -13.03 9.15
CA ARG A 74 13.50 -12.28 7.99
C ARG A 74 12.82 -10.91 7.93
N ILE A 75 13.59 -9.91 7.53
CA ILE A 75 13.11 -8.56 7.35
C ILE A 75 12.95 -8.34 5.84
N ALA A 76 11.82 -7.76 5.44
CA ALA A 76 11.58 -7.43 4.03
C ALA A 76 12.62 -6.42 3.51
N GLU A 77 13.03 -6.60 2.25
CA GLU A 77 13.93 -5.69 1.54
C GLU A 77 13.28 -4.30 1.32
N PRO A 78 14.06 -3.25 1.01
CA PRO A 78 13.53 -1.92 0.72
C PRO A 78 12.46 -1.96 -0.38
N GLY A 79 11.32 -1.31 -0.15
CA GLY A 79 10.22 -1.21 -1.10
C GLY A 79 9.33 -2.46 -1.18
N LYS A 80 9.69 -3.56 -0.49
CA LYS A 80 8.92 -4.81 -0.48
C LYS A 80 8.12 -5.02 0.80
N LEU A 81 7.11 -5.88 0.70
CA LEU A 81 6.29 -6.38 1.81
C LEU A 81 6.47 -7.88 2.06
N THR A 82 7.25 -8.53 1.19
CA THR A 82 7.54 -9.95 1.22
C THR A 82 9.03 -10.18 1.40
N ALA A 83 9.39 -11.38 1.84
CA ALA A 83 10.77 -11.85 1.88
C ALA A 83 10.86 -13.25 1.27
N THR A 84 11.85 -13.46 0.40
CA THR A 84 12.18 -14.79 -0.14
C THR A 84 12.97 -15.56 0.91
N VAL A 85 12.54 -16.79 1.23
CA VAL A 85 13.17 -17.58 2.29
C VAL A 85 13.53 -18.96 1.78
N TYR A 86 14.82 -19.29 1.87
CA TYR A 86 15.37 -20.60 1.52
C TYR A 86 15.64 -21.43 2.78
N TRP A 87 15.54 -22.75 2.68
CA TRP A 87 16.01 -23.70 3.69
C TRP A 87 16.25 -25.07 3.04
N ASP A 88 17.08 -25.89 3.67
CA ASP A 88 17.33 -27.25 3.21
C ASP A 88 16.20 -28.18 3.69
N PRO A 89 15.59 -28.99 2.80
CA PRO A 89 14.59 -29.98 3.20
C PRO A 89 15.16 -30.95 4.25
N PRO A 90 14.39 -31.28 5.31
CA PRO A 90 14.87 -32.13 6.39
C PRO A 90 15.07 -33.57 5.93
N ARG A 91 16.04 -34.24 6.56
CA ARG A 91 16.28 -35.68 6.38
C ARG A 91 15.55 -36.46 7.47
N ALA A 92 14.86 -37.53 7.06
CA ALA A 92 14.21 -38.46 7.96
C ALA A 92 14.98 -39.79 7.97
N LYS A 93 15.20 -40.35 9.17
CA LYS A 93 15.82 -41.66 9.36
C LYS A 93 15.00 -42.47 10.34
N ASP A 94 14.78 -43.72 10.00
CA ASP A 94 14.17 -44.71 10.87
C ASP A 94 15.18 -45.83 11.25
N SER A 95 14.92 -46.51 12.36
CA SER A 95 15.75 -47.58 12.92
C SER A 95 15.66 -48.87 12.11
N ALA A 96 14.48 -49.21 11.59
CA ALA A 96 14.21 -50.39 10.76
C ALA A 96 14.50 -50.15 9.27
N ASP A 97 14.16 -48.96 8.75
CA ASP A 97 14.23 -48.64 7.31
C ASP A 97 15.47 -47.83 6.89
N GLY A 98 16.21 -47.26 7.84
CA GLY A 98 17.31 -46.36 7.51
C GLY A 98 16.82 -45.03 6.94
N VAL A 99 17.31 -44.60 5.78
CA VAL A 99 17.01 -43.26 5.23
C VAL A 99 15.68 -43.24 4.48
N ILE A 100 14.74 -42.41 4.94
CA ILE A 100 13.44 -42.23 4.28
C ILE A 100 13.54 -41.12 3.25
N LYS A 101 13.36 -41.47 1.97
CA LYS A 101 13.45 -40.53 0.83
C LYS A 101 12.21 -39.65 0.67
N ARG A 102 11.03 -40.15 1.05
CA ARG A 102 9.76 -39.46 0.84
C ARG A 102 9.36 -38.71 2.10
N VAL A 103 9.56 -37.40 2.09
CA VAL A 103 9.06 -36.50 3.14
C VAL A 103 8.08 -35.53 2.50
N THR A 104 6.87 -35.47 3.03
CA THR A 104 5.80 -34.61 2.53
C THR A 104 5.85 -33.24 3.20
N LEU A 105 5.92 -32.20 2.39
CA LEU A 105 5.83 -30.80 2.82
C LEU A 105 4.36 -30.34 2.86
N ARG A 106 3.99 -29.61 3.92
CA ARG A 106 2.79 -28.78 3.99
C ARG A 106 3.19 -27.35 4.29
N GLY A 107 2.83 -26.44 3.40
CA GLY A 107 3.21 -25.03 3.43
C GLY A 107 3.97 -24.63 2.15
N PRO A 108 4.39 -23.35 2.05
CA PRO A 108 5.18 -22.88 0.91
C PRO A 108 6.52 -23.61 0.76
N GLU A 109 7.03 -23.68 -0.46
CA GLU A 109 8.29 -24.34 -0.80
C GLU A 109 9.51 -23.46 -0.47
N PRO A 110 10.70 -24.05 -0.24
CA PRO A 110 11.93 -23.29 -0.07
C PRO A 110 12.19 -22.40 -1.30
N GLY A 111 12.50 -21.13 -1.05
CA GLY A 111 12.70 -20.13 -2.10
C GLY A 111 11.43 -19.42 -2.56
N SER A 112 10.28 -19.70 -1.95
CA SER A 112 9.06 -18.93 -2.16
C SER A 112 9.13 -17.54 -1.51
N GLU A 113 8.25 -16.63 -1.94
CA GLU A 113 8.03 -15.36 -1.26
C GLU A 113 7.00 -15.50 -0.13
N PHE A 114 7.36 -14.98 1.04
CA PHE A 114 6.52 -14.99 2.22
C PHE A 114 6.04 -13.58 2.53
N ALA A 115 4.72 -13.41 2.69
CA ALA A 115 4.12 -12.17 3.16
C ALA A 115 4.48 -11.90 4.62
N GLU A 116 4.29 -10.66 5.07
CA GLU A 116 4.44 -10.31 6.47
C GLU A 116 3.60 -11.21 7.40
N GLY A 117 4.21 -11.63 8.51
CA GLY A 117 3.56 -12.46 9.52
C GLY A 117 4.32 -13.75 9.81
N GLU A 118 3.65 -14.67 10.50
CA GLU A 118 4.21 -15.97 10.87
C GLU A 118 3.65 -17.09 9.99
N HIS A 119 4.54 -17.85 9.38
CA HIS A 119 4.23 -18.95 8.46
C HIS A 119 4.77 -20.26 9.02
N VAL A 120 3.89 -21.23 9.25
CA VAL A 120 4.27 -22.53 9.82
C VAL A 120 4.49 -23.54 8.70
N ILE A 121 5.72 -24.04 8.60
CA ILE A 121 6.09 -25.10 7.67
C ILE A 121 6.07 -26.43 8.39
N ARG A 122 5.43 -27.45 7.78
CA ARG A 122 5.33 -28.79 8.36
C ARG A 122 5.84 -29.86 7.42
N TYR A 123 6.74 -30.69 7.92
CA TYR A 123 7.20 -31.89 7.23
C TYR A 123 6.63 -33.14 7.91
N THR A 124 6.22 -34.12 7.11
CA THR A 124 5.71 -35.42 7.57
C THR A 124 6.45 -36.53 6.84
N ALA A 125 6.93 -37.54 7.57
CA ALA A 125 7.54 -38.74 7.02
C ALA A 125 6.75 -39.97 7.46
N TYR A 126 6.71 -40.97 6.58
CA TYR A 126 6.16 -42.29 6.83
C TYR A 126 7.26 -43.31 6.54
N ASP A 127 7.39 -44.32 7.39
CA ASP A 127 8.22 -45.50 7.13
C ASP A 127 7.42 -46.55 6.31
N GLN A 128 8.01 -47.73 6.08
CA GLN A 128 7.38 -48.85 5.37
C GLN A 128 6.28 -49.54 6.18
N ALA A 129 6.36 -49.49 7.51
CA ALA A 129 5.33 -49.97 8.43
C ALA A 129 4.17 -48.97 8.61
N TYR A 130 4.23 -47.83 7.92
CA TYR A 130 3.31 -46.70 7.99
C TYR A 130 3.29 -45.96 9.34
N ASN A 131 4.30 -46.11 10.21
CA ASN A 131 4.45 -45.22 11.35
C ASN A 131 4.82 -43.82 10.86
N ARG A 132 4.31 -42.82 11.58
CA ARG A 132 4.31 -41.44 11.12
C ARG A 132 5.01 -40.54 12.11
N ALA A 133 5.93 -39.73 11.60
CA ALA A 133 6.49 -38.60 12.33
C ALA A 133 6.22 -37.29 11.63
N SER A 134 6.17 -36.21 12.40
CA SER A 134 5.98 -34.87 11.86
C SER A 134 6.79 -33.87 12.65
N CYS A 135 7.29 -32.86 11.96
CA CYS A 135 7.85 -31.71 12.61
C CYS A 135 7.48 -30.41 11.92
N LYS A 136 7.66 -29.32 12.66
CA LYS A 136 7.28 -27.98 12.25
C LYS A 136 8.36 -26.97 12.64
N PHE A 137 8.49 -25.94 11.83
CA PHE A 137 9.24 -24.73 12.16
C PHE A 137 8.48 -23.52 11.61
N SER A 138 8.78 -22.34 12.15
CA SER A 138 8.12 -21.10 11.77
C SER A 138 9.07 -20.19 10.99
N ILE A 139 8.56 -19.55 9.95
CA ILE A 139 9.20 -18.43 9.25
C ILE A 139 8.43 -17.17 9.61
N ARG A 140 9.08 -16.22 10.28
CA ARG A 140 8.50 -14.91 10.58
C ARG A 140 9.07 -13.86 9.66
N VAL A 141 8.21 -13.22 8.88
CA VAL A 141 8.58 -12.06 8.05
C VAL A 141 8.11 -10.79 8.74
N GLN A 142 9.02 -9.84 8.92
CA GLN A 142 8.74 -8.53 9.51
C GLN A 142 8.95 -7.43 8.46
N VAL A 143 8.01 -6.51 8.35
CA VAL A 143 8.16 -5.30 7.54
C VAL A 143 8.40 -4.13 8.47
N ARG A 144 9.60 -3.53 8.41
CA ARG A 144 9.90 -2.30 9.14
C ARG A 144 9.07 -1.16 8.57
N ARG A 145 8.45 -0.35 9.43
CA ARG A 145 7.61 0.77 9.02
C ARG A 145 7.98 2.04 9.76
N CYS A 146 7.93 3.15 9.04
CA CYS A 146 8.02 4.48 9.62
C CYS A 146 6.63 4.96 10.08
N PRO A 147 6.55 5.99 10.94
CA PRO A 147 5.29 6.63 11.30
C PRO A 147 4.53 7.07 10.03
N VAL A 148 3.21 6.91 10.01
CA VAL A 148 2.39 7.32 8.87
C VAL A 148 2.50 8.84 8.70
N LEU A 149 2.93 9.28 7.51
CA LEU A 149 3.01 10.70 7.18
C LEU A 149 1.61 11.26 6.97
N LYS A 150 1.44 12.52 7.36
CA LYS A 150 0.22 13.29 7.10
C LYS A 150 0.48 14.29 5.97
N PRO A 151 -0.52 14.57 5.12
CA PRO A 151 -0.42 15.63 4.14
C PRO A 151 -0.17 17.00 4.83
N PRO A 152 0.58 17.91 4.21
CA PRO A 152 0.72 19.27 4.70
C PRO A 152 -0.61 20.02 4.54
N GLN A 153 -0.77 21.14 5.23
CA GLN A 153 -1.88 22.05 4.93
C GLN A 153 -1.73 22.55 3.49
N HIS A 154 -2.82 22.57 2.73
CA HIS A 154 -2.84 22.97 1.32
C HIS A 154 -1.90 22.14 0.43
N GLY A 155 -1.86 20.83 0.67
CA GLY A 155 -1.12 19.90 -0.17
C GLY A 155 -1.43 18.46 0.16
N TYR A 156 -0.76 17.55 -0.54
CA TYR A 156 -1.01 16.12 -0.49
C TYR A 156 0.28 15.32 -0.61
N LEU A 157 0.15 14.00 -0.45
CA LEU A 157 1.24 13.04 -0.48
C LEU A 157 1.03 12.05 -1.62
N SER A 158 2.11 11.76 -2.34
CA SER A 158 2.19 10.64 -3.29
C SER A 158 3.27 9.69 -2.84
N CYS A 159 2.90 8.49 -2.40
CA CYS A 159 3.84 7.52 -1.85
C CYS A 159 3.92 6.24 -2.67
N THR A 160 5.11 5.63 -2.71
CA THR A 160 5.36 4.32 -3.32
C THR A 160 5.05 3.16 -2.36
N SER A 161 4.96 1.94 -2.91
CA SER A 161 4.75 0.70 -2.15
C SER A 161 3.51 0.75 -1.25
N ALA A 162 3.65 0.53 0.07
CA ALA A 162 2.55 0.62 1.04
C ALA A 162 2.54 1.94 1.82
N GLY A 163 3.23 2.97 1.33
CA GLY A 163 3.20 4.32 1.90
C GLY A 163 4.13 4.56 3.09
N ASN A 164 4.45 3.55 3.90
CA ASN A 164 5.34 3.72 5.06
C ASN A 164 6.30 2.56 5.34
N ASN A 165 6.37 1.55 4.48
CA ASN A 165 7.33 0.46 4.63
C ASN A 165 8.76 0.94 4.37
N TYR A 166 9.75 0.25 4.94
CA TYR A 166 11.16 0.53 4.70
C TYR A 166 11.46 0.60 3.19
N GLY A 167 12.11 1.68 2.75
CA GLY A 167 12.37 1.97 1.34
C GLY A 167 11.24 2.69 0.60
N ALA A 168 10.05 2.84 1.21
CA ALA A 168 8.98 3.66 0.64
C ALA A 168 9.44 5.12 0.52
N THR A 169 9.07 5.73 -0.59
CA THR A 169 9.33 7.12 -0.91
C THR A 169 8.00 7.87 -0.96
N CYS A 170 7.92 9.01 -0.29
CA CYS A 170 6.74 9.88 -0.28
C CYS A 170 7.13 11.26 -0.77
N GLU A 171 6.50 11.69 -1.85
CA GLU A 171 6.60 13.03 -2.40
C GLU A 171 5.49 13.92 -1.82
N TYR A 172 5.88 15.12 -1.40
CA TYR A 172 5.00 16.19 -0.98
C TYR A 172 4.73 17.12 -2.15
N LEU A 173 3.44 17.29 -2.43
CA LEU A 173 2.94 18.16 -3.48
C LEU A 173 2.00 19.19 -2.84
N CYS A 174 1.95 20.37 -3.43
CA CYS A 174 1.10 21.45 -2.95
C CYS A 174 -0.12 21.61 -3.85
N ASP A 175 -1.21 22.08 -3.25
CA ASP A 175 -2.37 22.51 -3.99
C ASP A 175 -1.98 23.70 -4.86
N GLY A 176 -2.67 23.89 -5.98
CA GLY A 176 -2.38 24.96 -6.92
C GLY A 176 -2.40 26.33 -6.25
N GLY A 177 -1.39 27.15 -6.53
CA GLY A 177 -1.14 28.45 -5.89
C GLY A 177 -0.65 28.39 -4.46
N TYR A 178 -0.26 27.21 -4.02
CA TYR A 178 0.73 27.06 -2.99
C TYR A 178 2.03 26.55 -3.62
N GLU A 179 3.14 26.97 -3.03
CA GLU A 179 4.46 26.56 -3.41
C GLU A 179 5.15 25.91 -2.21
N ARG A 180 5.85 24.81 -2.50
CA ARG A 180 6.51 24.01 -1.46
C ARG A 180 7.77 24.72 -0.98
N GLN A 181 7.85 24.91 0.32
CA GLN A 181 9.06 25.33 1.03
C GLN A 181 9.64 24.13 1.79
N GLY A 182 10.86 23.73 1.45
CA GLY A 182 11.55 22.58 2.03
C GLY A 182 11.66 21.38 1.08
N THR A 183 11.88 20.20 1.65
CA THR A 183 12.15 18.96 0.88
C THR A 183 10.91 18.42 0.18
N SER A 184 11.02 18.09 -1.11
CA SER A 184 9.96 17.46 -1.89
C SER A 184 9.74 16.00 -1.54
N LEU A 185 10.79 15.27 -1.17
CA LEU A 185 10.77 13.82 -1.05
C LEU A 185 11.25 13.38 0.34
N ARG A 186 10.56 12.41 0.92
CA ARG A 186 11.00 11.71 2.14
C ARG A 186 11.09 10.22 1.88
N VAL A 187 12.08 9.57 2.47
CA VAL A 187 12.34 8.13 2.31
C VAL A 187 12.32 7.45 3.67
N CYS A 188 11.58 6.35 3.80
CA CYS A 188 11.54 5.58 5.03
C CYS A 188 12.81 4.75 5.19
N GLN A 189 13.59 5.03 6.24
CA GLN A 189 14.88 4.41 6.48
C GLN A 189 14.77 3.10 7.27
N SER A 190 15.85 2.33 7.30
CA SER A 190 15.93 1.07 8.04
C SER A 190 15.83 1.29 9.56
N SER A 191 16.09 2.50 10.03
CA SER A 191 15.90 2.99 11.41
C SER A 191 14.44 3.24 11.79
N GLN A 192 13.48 3.01 10.88
CA GLN A 192 12.05 3.34 11.07
C GLN A 192 11.81 4.85 11.24
N GLN A 193 12.70 5.67 10.69
CA GLN A 193 12.58 7.12 10.64
C GLN A 193 12.57 7.61 9.19
N TRP A 194 11.86 8.71 8.96
CA TRP A 194 11.83 9.38 7.66
C TRP A 194 13.02 10.32 7.50
N THR A 195 13.57 10.42 6.29
CA THR A 195 14.54 11.47 5.97
C THR A 195 13.89 12.86 6.03
N GLY A 196 14.70 13.86 6.41
CA GLY A 196 14.29 15.27 6.40
C GLY A 196 13.10 15.61 7.29
N SER A 197 12.53 16.79 7.08
CA SER A 197 11.36 17.30 7.79
C SER A 197 10.16 17.41 6.85
N GLN A 198 8.96 17.53 7.42
CA GLN A 198 7.77 17.83 6.64
C GLN A 198 7.88 19.24 6.02
N PRO A 199 7.69 19.41 4.70
CA PRO A 199 7.67 20.72 4.06
C PRO A 199 6.36 21.47 4.32
N ILE A 200 6.38 22.78 4.04
CA ILE A 200 5.23 23.66 4.16
C ILE A 200 4.78 24.05 2.75
N CYS A 201 3.48 24.01 2.48
CA CYS A 201 2.89 24.60 1.29
C CYS A 201 2.46 26.03 1.64
N ALA A 202 3.18 27.02 1.13
CA ALA A 202 2.92 28.43 1.38
C ALA A 202 2.24 29.06 0.17
N PRO A 203 1.33 30.06 0.34
CA PRO A 203 0.72 30.73 -0.80
C PRO A 203 1.78 31.25 -1.77
N MET A 204 1.57 31.00 -3.06
CA MET A 204 2.45 31.44 -4.12
C MET A 204 2.52 32.96 -4.13
N GLN A 205 3.73 33.51 -4.14
CA GLN A 205 3.96 34.95 -4.24
C GLN A 205 3.88 35.34 -5.71
N ILE A 206 2.85 36.11 -6.06
CA ILE A 206 2.65 36.62 -7.42
C ILE A 206 3.32 37.98 -7.51
N ASN A 207 4.37 38.09 -8.31
CA ASN A 207 5.00 39.36 -8.63
C ASN A 207 4.21 40.05 -9.76
N THR A 208 3.51 41.13 -9.44
CA THR A 208 2.81 41.96 -10.43
C THR A 208 3.70 43.06 -11.01
N ASP A 209 4.85 43.34 -10.39
CA ASP A 209 5.83 44.33 -10.83
C ASP A 209 6.80 43.71 -11.84
N VAL A 210 6.25 43.20 -12.94
CA VAL A 210 7.00 42.59 -14.05
C VAL A 210 7.02 43.52 -15.26
N ASN A 211 7.97 43.29 -16.16
CA ASN A 211 8.20 44.11 -17.34
C ASN A 211 7.50 43.60 -18.62
N SER A 212 6.86 42.42 -18.59
CA SER A 212 6.10 41.87 -19.71
C SER A 212 4.98 40.94 -19.25
N ALA A 213 3.94 40.77 -20.09
CA ALA A 213 2.86 39.83 -19.84
C ALA A 213 3.35 38.37 -19.83
N ALA A 214 4.36 38.04 -20.64
CA ALA A 214 4.95 36.70 -20.65
C ALA A 214 5.58 36.35 -19.29
N SER A 215 6.35 37.28 -18.70
CA SER A 215 6.92 37.10 -17.35
C SER A 215 5.87 37.01 -16.25
N LEU A 216 4.69 37.62 -16.45
CA LEU A 216 3.55 37.42 -15.54
C LEU A 216 2.97 36.02 -15.66
N LEU A 217 2.71 35.56 -16.88
CA LEU A 217 2.08 34.26 -17.16
C LEU A 217 2.98 33.08 -16.77
N ASP A 218 4.30 33.20 -16.95
CA ASP A 218 5.30 32.17 -16.60
C ASP A 218 5.24 31.78 -15.10
N GLN A 219 4.88 32.72 -14.22
CA GLN A 219 4.71 32.44 -12.79
C GLN A 219 3.60 31.42 -12.49
N PHE A 220 2.68 31.20 -13.43
CA PHE A 220 1.57 30.25 -13.29
C PHE A 220 1.81 28.93 -14.06
N TYR A 221 2.84 28.86 -14.91
CA TYR A 221 3.15 27.68 -15.71
C TYR A 221 3.34 26.44 -14.81
N GLU A 222 2.71 25.33 -15.18
CA GLU A 222 2.60 24.07 -14.43
C GLU A 222 1.95 24.17 -13.02
N LYS A 223 1.69 25.39 -12.51
CA LYS A 223 1.19 25.64 -11.16
C LYS A 223 -0.31 25.91 -11.12
N ARG A 224 -0.83 26.77 -12.00
CA ARG A 224 -2.24 27.20 -12.02
C ARG A 224 -2.80 27.41 -13.43
N ARG A 225 -4.10 27.19 -13.55
CA ARG A 225 -4.95 27.60 -14.68
C ARG A 225 -5.31 29.07 -14.50
N LEU A 226 -5.57 29.79 -15.58
CA LEU A 226 -5.92 31.22 -15.53
C LEU A 226 -7.31 31.46 -16.13
N LEU A 227 -8.17 32.16 -15.39
CA LEU A 227 -9.44 32.67 -15.90
C LEU A 227 -9.34 34.17 -16.05
N ILE A 228 -9.22 34.65 -17.29
CA ILE A 228 -8.98 36.06 -17.58
C ILE A 228 -10.28 36.69 -18.05
N ILE A 229 -10.79 37.65 -17.28
CA ILE A 229 -12.08 38.31 -17.51
C ILE A 229 -11.81 39.74 -17.99
N SER A 230 -12.29 40.07 -19.20
CA SER A 230 -12.15 41.40 -19.79
C SER A 230 -13.51 42.05 -20.06
N ALA A 231 -13.63 43.33 -19.74
CA ALA A 231 -14.85 44.10 -19.95
C ALA A 231 -14.57 45.58 -20.28
N PRO A 232 -15.46 46.24 -21.05
CA PRO A 232 -15.30 47.64 -21.45
C PRO A 232 -15.28 48.61 -20.26
N ASP A 233 -16.03 48.31 -19.21
CA ASP A 233 -16.25 49.19 -18.07
C ASP A 233 -16.68 48.38 -16.83
N PRO A 234 -16.46 48.90 -15.60
CA PRO A 234 -16.81 48.20 -14.36
C PRO A 234 -18.32 48.14 -14.08
N ALA A 235 -19.14 48.92 -14.78
CA ALA A 235 -20.60 48.86 -14.69
C ALA A 235 -21.21 47.80 -15.62
N ASN A 236 -20.43 47.19 -16.52
CA ASN A 236 -20.86 46.17 -17.46
C ASN A 236 -21.63 45.04 -16.74
N ARG A 237 -22.85 44.77 -17.23
CA ARG A 237 -23.77 43.81 -16.61
C ARG A 237 -23.19 42.39 -16.55
N TYR A 238 -22.54 41.94 -17.62
CA TYR A 238 -21.99 40.58 -17.71
C TYR A 238 -20.77 40.41 -16.82
N TYR A 239 -19.89 41.41 -16.76
CA TYR A 239 -18.78 41.42 -15.81
C TYR A 239 -19.29 41.30 -14.36
N LYS A 240 -20.24 42.16 -13.96
CA LYS A 240 -20.84 42.11 -12.61
C LYS A 240 -21.48 40.75 -12.32
N MET A 241 -22.19 40.20 -13.29
CA MET A 241 -22.83 38.89 -13.16
C MET A 241 -21.79 37.78 -12.96
N GLN A 242 -20.76 37.72 -13.80
CA GLN A 242 -19.69 36.72 -13.69
C GLN A 242 -18.97 36.82 -12.35
N ILE A 243 -18.51 38.01 -11.97
CA ILE A 243 -17.81 38.23 -10.71
C ILE A 243 -18.70 37.86 -9.51
N SER A 244 -19.99 38.21 -9.54
CA SER A 244 -20.93 37.84 -8.47
C SER A 244 -21.11 36.32 -8.32
N MET A 245 -21.10 35.57 -9.43
CA MET A 245 -21.21 34.11 -9.41
C MET A 245 -19.93 33.44 -8.89
N LEU A 246 -18.76 34.05 -9.11
CA LEU A 246 -17.46 33.53 -8.67
C LEU A 246 -17.05 33.97 -7.26
N GLN A 247 -17.55 35.11 -6.77
CA GLN A 247 -17.16 35.75 -5.51
C GLN A 247 -18.23 35.66 -4.41
N VAL A 248 -19.10 34.65 -4.36
CA VAL A 248 -20.12 34.55 -3.30
C VAL A 248 -19.47 34.83 -1.93
N ARG A 249 -19.72 36.03 -1.38
CA ARG A 249 -19.31 36.56 -0.06
C ARG A 249 -20.58 36.78 0.76
N PRO A 250 -20.55 36.67 2.11
CA PRO A 250 -21.76 36.47 2.88
C PRO A 250 -22.49 37.80 2.87
N SER A 251 -23.77 37.77 2.51
CA SER A 251 -24.63 38.92 2.75
C SER A 251 -24.69 39.15 4.26
N HIS A 252 -23.97 40.18 4.73
CA HIS A 252 -24.24 40.83 5.99
C HIS A 252 -25.73 41.17 6.04
N HIS A 253 -26.47 40.53 6.95
CA HIS A 253 -27.83 40.91 7.33
C HIS A 253 -27.83 42.28 8.03
N PRO A 254 -28.75 43.21 7.70
CA PRO A 254 -29.18 44.24 8.64
C PRO A 254 -30.45 43.81 9.39
N LEU A 255 -30.33 43.76 10.72
CA LEU A 255 -31.34 44.05 11.76
C LEU A 255 -32.66 43.26 11.81
N SER A 256 -32.83 42.40 12.84
CA SER A 256 -33.69 42.67 14.03
C SER A 256 -33.82 41.48 15.04
N LEU A 257 -33.45 41.75 16.32
CA LEU A 257 -33.88 41.14 17.62
C LEU A 257 -33.39 39.73 18.07
N PRO A 258 -33.38 39.39 19.41
CA PRO A 258 -32.34 39.60 20.43
C PRO A 258 -31.71 38.26 20.96
N PRO A 259 -30.81 38.21 21.98
CA PRO A 259 -29.80 37.14 22.11
C PRO A 259 -30.25 35.92 22.93
N PRO A 260 -29.49 34.80 22.83
CA PRO A 260 -29.00 34.16 24.05
C PRO A 260 -27.47 33.98 24.08
N ALA A 261 -26.98 33.72 25.29
CA ALA A 261 -25.60 33.75 25.78
C ALA A 261 -24.69 32.60 25.25
N PRO A 262 -23.37 32.59 25.56
CA PRO A 262 -22.32 32.09 24.69
C PRO A 262 -21.92 30.64 24.95
N SER A 263 -21.62 29.89 23.89
CA SER A 263 -20.72 28.74 23.98
C SER A 263 -20.03 28.46 22.64
N HIS A 264 -18.70 28.66 22.65
CA HIS A 264 -17.70 28.28 21.64
C HIS A 264 -17.60 29.09 20.34
N PRO A 265 -16.36 29.33 19.85
CA PRO A 265 -16.10 30.21 18.72
C PRO A 265 -16.49 29.52 17.41
N PRO A 266 -17.16 30.21 16.46
CA PRO A 266 -17.31 29.69 15.11
C PRO A 266 -16.00 29.83 14.35
N SER A 267 -15.53 28.72 13.78
CA SER A 267 -14.54 28.68 12.70
C SER A 267 -15.07 29.44 11.48
N PRO A 268 -14.23 30.14 10.69
CA PRO A 268 -14.71 30.92 9.56
C PRO A 268 -15.11 29.98 8.41
N SER A 269 -16.40 29.94 8.09
CA SER A 269 -16.96 29.26 6.92
C SER A 269 -16.52 29.97 5.64
N LEU A 270 -15.81 29.27 4.75
CA LEU A 270 -15.42 29.76 3.42
C LEU A 270 -16.42 29.26 2.35
N GLN A 271 -16.73 30.11 1.37
CA GLN A 271 -17.84 29.95 0.42
C GLN A 271 -17.56 29.06 -0.81
N GLN A 272 -18.61 28.33 -1.21
CA GLN A 272 -18.65 27.30 -2.27
C GLN A 272 -18.03 27.69 -3.63
N ALA A 273 -18.30 28.89 -4.15
CA ALA A 273 -17.83 29.25 -5.51
C ALA A 273 -16.32 29.58 -5.57
N THR A 274 -15.80 30.28 -4.57
CA THR A 274 -14.36 30.58 -4.49
C THR A 274 -13.58 29.33 -4.08
N CYS A 275 -14.14 28.52 -3.18
CA CYS A 275 -13.66 27.17 -2.85
C CYS A 275 -13.51 26.30 -4.12
N GLY A 276 -14.51 26.31 -5.01
CA GLY A 276 -14.50 25.52 -6.24
C GLY A 276 -13.40 25.87 -7.24
N LEU A 277 -13.02 27.15 -7.36
CA LEU A 277 -11.93 27.57 -8.25
C LEU A 277 -10.55 27.23 -7.69
N ASP A 278 -10.34 27.42 -6.39
CA ASP A 278 -9.05 27.11 -5.75
C ASP A 278 -8.78 25.59 -5.76
N LEU A 279 -9.80 24.74 -5.53
CA LEU A 279 -9.70 23.28 -5.70
C LEU A 279 -9.33 22.85 -7.13
N ARG A 280 -9.65 23.69 -8.11
CA ARG A 280 -9.34 23.46 -9.54
C ARG A 280 -8.07 24.18 -9.99
N HIS A 281 -7.35 24.77 -9.05
CA HIS A 281 -6.10 25.49 -9.29
C HIS A 281 -6.26 26.66 -10.27
N VAL A 282 -7.38 27.38 -10.22
CA VAL A 282 -7.68 28.50 -11.12
C VAL A 282 -7.37 29.83 -10.43
N THR A 283 -6.64 30.73 -11.10
CA THR A 283 -6.46 32.13 -10.70
C THR A 283 -7.23 33.05 -11.64
N ILE A 284 -8.00 33.98 -11.08
CA ILE A 284 -8.73 34.99 -11.83
C ILE A 284 -7.81 36.21 -12.08
N ILE A 285 -7.81 36.71 -13.32
CA ILE A 285 -7.23 38.00 -13.70
C ILE A 285 -8.34 38.86 -14.27
N GLU A 286 -8.57 40.04 -13.69
CA GLU A 286 -9.61 40.98 -14.13
C GLU A 286 -8.96 42.11 -14.92
N LEU A 287 -9.45 42.40 -16.14
CA LEU A 287 -8.96 43.45 -17.04
C LEU A 287 -10.14 44.34 -17.48
N VAL A 288 -10.43 45.40 -16.74
CA VAL A 288 -11.68 46.15 -16.87
C VAL A 288 -11.41 47.61 -17.23
N GLY A 289 -12.24 48.18 -18.10
CA GLY A 289 -12.12 49.58 -18.50
C GLY A 289 -11.33 49.77 -19.80
N GLN A 290 -11.14 51.04 -20.14
CA GLN A 290 -10.40 51.49 -21.32
C GLN A 290 -9.39 52.57 -20.92
N PRO A 291 -8.26 52.72 -21.63
CA PRO A 291 -7.30 53.79 -21.35
C PRO A 291 -7.96 55.17 -21.38
N PRO A 292 -7.59 56.09 -20.47
CA PRO A 292 -6.57 55.97 -19.43
C PRO A 292 -7.08 55.37 -18.11
N HIS A 293 -8.33 54.92 -18.03
CA HIS A 293 -9.01 54.49 -16.81
C HIS A 293 -9.23 52.97 -16.76
N GLU A 294 -8.27 52.18 -17.24
CA GLU A 294 -8.33 50.73 -17.13
C GLU A 294 -7.72 50.23 -15.82
N VAL A 295 -8.28 49.15 -15.29
CA VAL A 295 -7.87 48.50 -14.04
C VAL A 295 -7.63 47.03 -14.34
N GLY A 296 -6.40 46.60 -14.11
CA GLY A 296 -6.01 45.20 -14.12
C GLY A 296 -5.73 44.74 -12.71
N ARG A 297 -6.22 43.57 -12.29
CA ARG A 297 -5.86 43.02 -10.98
C ARG A 297 -5.84 41.50 -10.93
N ILE A 298 -5.01 40.99 -10.02
CA ILE A 298 -4.97 39.59 -9.60
C ILE A 298 -5.17 39.58 -8.09
N ARG A 299 -6.32 39.09 -7.63
CA ARG A 299 -6.75 39.25 -6.24
C ARG A 299 -6.74 40.75 -5.85
N GLU A 300 -5.93 41.13 -4.86
CA GLU A 300 -5.79 42.51 -4.38
C GLU A 300 -4.65 43.30 -5.06
N HIS A 301 -3.84 42.64 -5.90
CA HIS A 301 -2.67 43.27 -6.53
C HIS A 301 -3.05 43.88 -7.88
N GLN A 302 -2.70 45.15 -8.10
CA GLN A 302 -2.94 45.85 -9.36
C GLN A 302 -1.86 45.55 -10.40
N LEU A 303 -2.27 45.51 -11.66
CA LEU A 303 -1.38 45.38 -12.81
C LEU A 303 -1.10 46.76 -13.40
N SER A 304 0.12 46.96 -13.93
CA SER A 304 0.45 48.18 -14.65
C SER A 304 -0.30 48.25 -15.99
N ALA A 305 -0.53 49.46 -16.50
CA ALA A 305 -1.23 49.67 -17.77
C ALA A 305 -0.58 48.93 -18.95
N GLY A 306 0.76 48.91 -19.00
CA GLY A 306 1.50 48.18 -20.03
C GLY A 306 1.22 46.68 -20.01
N ILE A 307 1.16 46.07 -18.83
CA ILE A 307 0.83 44.64 -18.68
C ILE A 307 -0.61 44.35 -19.10
N ILE A 308 -1.56 45.24 -18.77
CA ILE A 308 -2.96 45.11 -19.19
C ILE A 308 -3.06 45.11 -20.72
N GLU A 309 -2.35 46.03 -21.37
CA GLU A 309 -2.32 46.15 -22.82
C GLU A 309 -1.70 44.91 -23.48
N GLU A 310 -0.52 44.47 -23.02
CA GLU A 310 0.14 43.27 -23.53
C GLU A 310 -0.72 42.02 -23.35
N LEU A 311 -1.37 41.83 -22.19
CA LEU A 311 -2.27 40.70 -21.96
C LEU A 311 -3.45 40.71 -22.93
N ARG A 312 -4.09 41.86 -23.14
CA ARG A 312 -5.21 41.99 -24.08
C ARG A 312 -4.77 41.70 -25.52
N GLN A 313 -3.58 42.17 -25.91
CA GLN A 313 -3.03 41.91 -27.23
C GLN A 313 -2.66 40.45 -27.43
N PHE A 314 -1.93 39.85 -26.48
CA PHE A 314 -1.46 38.47 -26.53
C PHE A 314 -2.62 37.47 -26.56
N LEU A 315 -3.69 37.74 -25.82
CA LEU A 315 -4.85 36.85 -25.71
C LEU A 315 -6.00 37.23 -26.65
N HIS A 316 -5.80 38.22 -27.52
CA HIS A 316 -6.83 38.74 -28.43
C HIS A 316 -8.14 39.12 -27.72
N LEU A 317 -8.04 39.79 -26.56
CA LEU A 317 -9.19 40.22 -25.77
C LEU A 317 -9.66 41.60 -26.21
N THR A 318 -10.94 41.71 -26.53
CA THR A 318 -11.54 42.98 -26.98
C THR A 318 -11.92 43.89 -25.81
N ARG A 319 -11.93 45.20 -26.09
CA ARG A 319 -12.36 46.27 -25.19
C ARG A 319 -13.81 46.72 -25.43
N SER A 320 -14.50 46.18 -26.44
CA SER A 320 -15.84 46.65 -26.84
C SER A 320 -16.99 45.90 -26.15
N HIS A 321 -16.76 44.68 -25.68
CA HIS A 321 -17.75 43.86 -24.99
C HIS A 321 -17.07 42.90 -24.01
N PHE A 322 -17.87 42.31 -23.14
CA PHE A 322 -17.43 41.28 -22.20
C PHE A 322 -16.84 40.09 -22.97
N ASN A 323 -15.67 39.63 -22.54
CA ASN A 323 -15.07 38.40 -23.02
C ASN A 323 -14.20 37.78 -21.92
N MET A 324 -14.12 36.46 -21.91
CA MET A 324 -13.38 35.70 -20.91
C MET A 324 -12.62 34.56 -21.60
N VAL A 325 -11.43 34.25 -21.12
CA VAL A 325 -10.62 33.13 -21.62
C VAL A 325 -10.12 32.27 -20.46
N LEU A 326 -10.17 30.95 -20.62
CA LEU A 326 -9.62 29.96 -19.72
C LEU A 326 -8.34 29.37 -20.30
N LEU A 327 -7.22 29.60 -19.62
CA LEU A 327 -5.93 29.01 -19.94
C LEU A 327 -5.66 27.80 -19.04
N ASP A 328 -5.12 26.73 -19.61
CA ASP A 328 -4.63 25.60 -18.82
C ASP A 328 -3.28 25.92 -18.12
N LYS A 329 -2.75 24.93 -17.39
CA LYS A 329 -1.44 25.03 -16.71
C LYS A 329 -0.25 25.14 -17.66
N ALA A 330 -0.41 24.82 -18.94
CA ALA A 330 0.62 25.02 -19.96
C ALA A 330 0.53 26.40 -20.62
N GLY A 331 -0.40 27.27 -20.18
CA GLY A 331 -0.65 28.58 -20.77
C GLY A 331 -1.41 28.52 -22.10
N THR A 332 -2.01 27.37 -22.44
CA THR A 332 -2.74 27.19 -23.70
C THR A 332 -4.17 27.67 -23.54
N ASP A 333 -4.67 28.41 -24.53
CA ASP A 333 -6.07 28.81 -24.65
C ASP A 333 -6.97 27.59 -24.88
N ARG A 334 -7.86 27.31 -23.92
CA ARG A 334 -8.73 26.13 -23.93
C ARG A 334 -10.18 26.44 -24.19
N GLU A 335 -10.68 27.55 -23.66
CA GLU A 335 -12.08 27.91 -23.78
C GLU A 335 -12.29 29.41 -23.69
N ARG A 336 -13.25 29.94 -24.48
CA ARG A 336 -13.57 31.36 -24.55
C ARG A 336 -15.06 31.59 -24.36
N TYR A 337 -15.40 32.60 -23.56
CA TYR A 337 -16.78 32.94 -23.26
C TYR A 337 -17.08 34.40 -23.62
N ILE A 338 -18.14 34.61 -24.39
CA ILE A 338 -18.67 35.94 -24.73
C ILE A 338 -19.88 36.33 -23.87
N LEU A 339 -20.35 35.41 -23.02
CA LEU A 339 -21.42 35.57 -22.05
C LEU A 339 -20.97 34.99 -20.70
N PRO A 340 -21.56 35.42 -19.57
CA PRO A 340 -21.24 34.84 -18.27
C PRO A 340 -21.60 33.35 -18.22
N VAL A 341 -20.74 32.57 -17.58
CA VAL A 341 -20.86 31.12 -17.39
C VAL A 341 -21.11 30.80 -15.93
N SER A 342 -21.97 29.81 -15.68
CA SER A 342 -22.23 29.33 -14.32
C SER A 342 -20.99 28.63 -13.75
N PRO A 343 -20.79 28.68 -12.41
CA PRO A 343 -19.72 27.92 -11.78
C PRO A 343 -19.79 26.43 -12.11
N ASP A 344 -20.97 25.81 -12.11
CA ASP A 344 -21.15 24.38 -12.39
C ASP A 344 -20.67 24.00 -13.80
N GLU A 345 -21.01 24.79 -14.81
CA GLU A 345 -20.59 24.55 -16.19
C GLU A 345 -19.07 24.73 -16.35
N LEU A 346 -18.51 25.79 -15.77
CA LEU A 346 -17.07 26.05 -15.77
C LEU A 346 -16.30 24.92 -15.06
N PHE A 347 -16.79 24.51 -13.90
CA PHE A 347 -16.21 23.45 -13.08
C PHE A 347 -16.25 22.11 -13.79
N ASN A 348 -17.39 21.76 -14.37
CA ASN A 348 -17.55 20.52 -15.13
C ASN A 348 -16.59 20.45 -16.33
N PHE A 349 -16.39 21.56 -17.04
CA PHE A 349 -15.41 21.63 -18.14
C PHE A 349 -13.99 21.37 -17.63
N ILE A 350 -13.58 22.04 -16.55
CA ILE A 350 -12.25 21.85 -15.97
C ILE A 350 -12.06 20.40 -15.51
N ASP A 351 -13.05 19.87 -14.80
CA ASP A 351 -13.01 18.53 -14.21
C ASP A 351 -12.91 17.44 -15.28
N THR A 352 -13.62 17.62 -16.40
CA THR A 352 -13.69 16.65 -17.49
C THR A 352 -12.47 16.71 -18.41
N TYR A 353 -11.98 17.92 -18.72
CA TYR A 353 -11.03 18.09 -19.81
C TYR A 353 -9.65 18.59 -19.39
N LEU A 354 -9.53 19.24 -18.23
CA LEU A 354 -8.29 19.92 -17.85
C LEU A 354 -7.58 19.31 -16.65
N LEU A 355 -8.25 18.54 -15.80
CA LEU A 355 -7.60 17.88 -14.65
C LEU A 355 -6.68 16.73 -15.10
N SER A 356 -5.51 16.64 -14.48
CA SER A 356 -4.63 15.47 -14.59
C SER A 356 -5.18 14.29 -13.78
N GLN A 357 -4.74 13.07 -14.09
CA GLN A 357 -5.14 11.86 -13.35
C GLN A 357 -4.85 11.95 -11.84
N GLN A 358 -3.75 12.61 -11.46
CA GLN A 358 -3.42 12.84 -10.06
C GLN A 358 -4.40 13.81 -9.39
N GLU A 359 -4.75 14.92 -10.06
CA GLU A 359 -5.74 15.88 -9.55
C GLU A 359 -7.13 15.25 -9.43
N VAL A 360 -7.53 14.40 -10.39
CA VAL A 360 -8.81 13.64 -10.31
C VAL A 360 -8.82 12.70 -9.12
N ALA A 361 -7.75 11.91 -8.94
CA ALA A 361 -7.65 10.96 -7.83
C ALA A 361 -7.66 11.64 -6.46
N GLN A 362 -7.01 12.80 -6.33
CA GLN A 362 -7.08 13.60 -5.11
C GLN A 362 -8.45 14.16 -4.85
N ARG A 363 -9.09 14.75 -5.87
CA ARG A 363 -10.42 15.33 -5.70
C ARG A 363 -11.45 14.28 -5.28
N ALA A 364 -11.30 13.04 -5.75
CA ALA A 364 -12.10 11.90 -5.30
C ALA A 364 -11.82 11.49 -3.84
N GLN A 365 -10.60 11.69 -3.33
CA GLN A 365 -10.20 11.36 -1.95
C GLN A 365 -10.52 12.46 -0.93
N SER A 366 -10.40 13.73 -1.30
CA SER A 366 -10.66 14.87 -0.41
C SER A 366 -12.14 15.04 -0.11
N GLY A 367 -13.03 14.52 -0.98
CA GLY A 367 -14.42 14.97 -1.02
C GLY A 367 -14.51 16.44 -1.43
N ASP A 368 -15.69 16.92 -1.84
CA ASP A 368 -15.93 18.36 -1.97
C ASP A 368 -16.09 18.91 -0.54
N THR A 369 -14.98 19.34 0.08
CA THR A 369 -14.96 19.93 1.44
C THR A 369 -15.62 21.32 1.52
N CYS A 370 -16.46 21.68 0.54
CA CYS A 370 -17.15 22.96 0.44
C CYS A 370 -18.63 22.85 0.89
N GLU A 371 -19.00 21.87 1.72
CA GLU A 371 -20.35 21.77 2.34
C GLU A 371 -20.60 22.85 3.41
#